data_AF-A0A845X7N4-F1
#
_entry.id   AF-A0A845X7N4-F1
#
_cell.length_a   1.000
_cell.length_b   1.000
_cell.length_c   1.000
_cell.angle_alpha   90.00
_cell.angle_beta   90.00
_cell.angle_gamma   90.00
#
_symmetry.space_group_name_H-M   'P 1'
#
loop_
_entity.id
_entity.type
_entity.pdbx_description
1 polymer ?
#
loop_
_entity_poly.entity_id
_entity_poly.type
_entity_poly.pdbx_seq_one_letter_code
_entity_poly.pdbx_strand_id
1 'polypeptide(L)' 'MPLPFLQSICWQITAVEKLTPQQMLDCYERGWRYRKLFGNLEAAEQQWIKTLAETFDSWLLVEL' A
#
# COMPACT_ATOMS: atom_id res chain seq x y z
N MET A 1 9.96 -8.22 2.62
CA MET A 1 10.13 -6.77 2.43
C MET A 1 9.25 -6.08 3.46
N PRO A 2 9.73 -5.06 4.20
CA PRO A 2 8.88 -4.31 5.12
C PRO A 2 7.83 -3.51 4.32
N LEU A 3 6.59 -3.44 4.84
CA LEU A 3 5.49 -2.65 4.29
C LEU A 3 4.95 -1.71 5.38
N PRO A 4 5.77 -0.75 5.87
CA PRO A 4 5.45 0.08 7.02
C PRO A 4 4.20 0.94 6.82
N PHE A 5 3.99 1.48 5.62
CA PHE A 5 2.79 2.26 5.33
C PHE A 5 1.54 1.36 5.33
N LEU A 6 1.60 0.20 4.69
CA LEU A 6 0.51 -0.78 4.70
C LEU A 6 0.16 -1.22 6.12
N GLN A 7 1.17 -1.50 6.96
CA GLN A 7 0.96 -1.83 8.37
C GLN A 7 0.26 -0.70 9.13
N SER A 8 0.59 0.55 8.81
CA SER A 8 0.01 1.73 9.46
C SER A 8 -1.46 1.92 9.09
N ILE A 9 -1.82 1.76 7.81
CA ILE A 9 -3.21 1.89 7.34
C ILE A 9 -4.05 0.64 7.66
N CYS A 10 -3.43 -0.52 7.83
CA CYS A 10 -4.08 -1.80 8.17
C CYS A 10 -3.92 -2.20 9.64
N TRP A 11 -3.80 -1.25 10.57
CA TRP A 11 -3.50 -1.51 11.98
C TRP A 11 -4.48 -2.49 12.69
N GLN A 12 -5.67 -2.73 12.14
CA GLN A 12 -6.64 -3.72 12.65
C GLN A 12 -6.47 -5.14 12.08
N ILE A 13 -5.68 -5.31 11.01
CA ILE A 13 -5.43 -6.61 10.35
C ILE A 13 -4.19 -7.23 10.97
N THR A 14 -4.38 -8.32 11.71
CA THR A 14 -3.32 -8.97 12.50
C THR A 14 -2.19 -9.57 11.65
N ALA A 15 -2.44 -9.86 10.36
CA ALA A 15 -1.48 -10.51 9.47
C ALA A 15 -1.55 -9.90 8.06
N VAL A 16 -1.05 -8.67 7.94
CA VAL A 16 -1.04 -7.89 6.70
C VAL A 16 -0.25 -8.61 5.59
N GLU A 17 0.76 -9.38 5.99
CA GLU A 17 1.57 -10.24 5.13
C GLU A 17 0.81 -11.42 4.51
N LYS A 18 -0.38 -11.77 5.02
CA LYS A 18 -1.23 -12.82 4.47
C LYS A 18 -2.24 -12.30 3.44
N LEU A 19 -2.33 -10.98 3.25
CA LEU A 19 -3.20 -10.40 2.25
C LEU A 19 -2.74 -10.79 0.85
N THR A 20 -3.70 -11.01 -0.04
CA THR A 20 -3.38 -11.17 -1.47
C THR A 20 -2.90 -9.83 -2.04
N PRO A 21 -2.14 -9.83 -3.15
CA PRO A 21 -1.73 -8.59 -3.83
C PRO A 21 -2.89 -7.63 -4.10
N GLN A 22 -4.06 -8.15 -4.49
CA GLN A 22 -5.27 -7.35 -4.71
C GLN A 22 -5.82 -6.75 -3.42
N GLN A 23 -5.86 -7.52 -2.31
CA GLN A 23 -6.30 -6.99 -1.01
C GLN A 23 -5.34 -5.93 -0.48
N MET A 24 -4.03 -6.10 -0.68
CA MET A 24 -3.04 -5.08 -0.35
C MET A 24 -3.30 -3.79 -1.13
N LEU A 25 -3.57 -3.90 -2.43
CA LEU A 25 -3.93 -2.76 -3.27
C LEU A 25 -5.19 -2.05 -2.76
N ASP A 26 -6.26 -2.79 -2.46
CA ASP A 26 -7.49 -2.20 -1.90
C ASP A 26 -7.20 -1.42 -0.62
N CYS A 27 -6.30 -1.93 0.23
CA CYS A 27 -5.87 -1.24 1.44
C CYS A 27 -5.12 0.05 1.13
N TYR A 28 -4.16 0.01 0.19
CA TYR A 28 -3.45 1.21 -0.27
C TYR A 28 -4.41 2.25 -0.84
N GLU A 29 -5.34 1.87 -1.72
CA GLU A 29 -6.30 2.79 -2.32
C GLU A 29 -7.14 3.50 -1.26
N ARG A 30 -7.69 2.74 -0.30
CA ARG A 30 -8.49 3.30 0.80
C ARG A 30 -7.66 4.16 1.76
N GLY A 31 -6.43 3.76 2.02
CA GLY A 31 -5.53 4.41 2.98
C GLY A 31 -4.66 5.52 2.38
N TRP A 32 -4.65 5.71 1.07
CA TRP A 32 -3.68 6.53 0.36
C TRP A 32 -3.61 7.99 0.85
N ARG A 33 -4.77 8.52 1.25
CA ARG A 33 -4.87 9.88 1.81
C ARG A 33 -4.02 10.09 3.07
N TYR A 34 -3.68 9.02 3.79
CA TYR A 34 -2.88 9.08 5.02
C TYR A 34 -1.37 8.96 4.77
N ARG A 35 -0.91 8.82 3.52
CA ARG A 35 0.53 8.69 3.20
C ARG A 35 1.38 9.83 3.79
N LYS A 36 0.85 11.05 3.75
CA LYS A 36 1.51 12.25 4.30
C LYS A 36 1.45 12.32 5.83
N LEU A 37 0.47 11.67 6.44
CA LEU A 37 0.31 11.65 7.90
C LEU A 37 1.34 10.73 8.55
N PHE A 38 1.52 9.52 8.00
CA PHE A 38 2.48 8.57 8.54
C PHE A 38 3.91 8.84 8.10
N GLY A 39 4.11 9.39 6.88
CA GLY A 39 5.42 9.80 6.40
C GLY A 39 6.46 8.67 6.33
N ASN A 40 6.01 7.41 6.38
CA ASN A 40 6.84 6.22 6.46
C ASN A 40 6.79 5.37 5.18
N LEU A 41 6.34 5.95 4.06
CA LEU A 41 6.34 5.27 2.77
C LEU A 41 7.77 5.20 2.23
N GLU A 42 8.39 4.03 2.34
CA GLU A 42 9.75 3.78 1.87
C GLU A 42 9.80 3.50 0.37
N ALA A 43 10.95 3.76 -0.27
CA ALA A 43 11.13 3.55 -1.71
C ALA A 43 10.84 2.08 -2.14
N ALA A 44 11.18 1.12 -1.29
CA ALA A 44 10.90 -0.30 -1.48
C ALA A 44 9.38 -0.58 -1.56
N GLU A 45 8.62 -0.01 -0.63
CA GLU A 45 7.17 -0.13 -0.58
C GLU A 45 6.51 0.65 -1.72
N GLN A 46 7.02 1.84 -2.06
CA GLN A 46 6.52 2.60 -3.21
C GLN A 46 6.67 1.83 -4.52
N GLN A 47 7.82 1.17 -4.72
CA GLN A 47 8.02 0.31 -5.89
C GLN A 47 7.05 -0.90 -5.89
N TRP A 48 6.74 -1.45 -4.72
CA TRP A 48 5.74 -2.51 -4.59
C TRP A 48 4.34 -2.01 -4.95
N ILE A 49 3.91 -0.86 -4.44
CA ILE A 49 2.62 -0.25 -4.78
C ILE A 49 2.54 0.02 -6.28
N LYS A 50 3.63 0.50 -6.90
CA LYS A 50 3.70 0.69 -8.36
C LYS A 50 3.45 -0.61 -9.11
N THR A 51 4.13 -1.69 -8.76
CA THR A 51 3.90 -3.01 -9.39
C THR A 51 2.46 -3.47 -9.25
N LEU A 52 1.85 -3.31 -8.06
CA LEU A 52 0.43 -3.64 -7.85
C LEU A 52 -0.47 -2.78 -8.73
N ALA A 53 -0.23 -1.49 -8.77
CA ALA A 53 -1.05 -0.55 -9.50
C ALA A 53 -0.95 -0.77 -11.02
N GLU A 54 0.23 -1.14 -11.55
CA GLU A 54 0.40 -1.58 -12.95
C GLU A 54 -0.32 -2.91 -13.23
N THR A 55 -0.26 -3.87 -12.29
CA THR A 55 -0.84 -5.20 -12.45
C THR A 55 -2.37 -5.17 -12.49
N PHE A 56 -2.98 -4.29 -11.69
CA PHE A 56 -4.43 -4.23 -11.50
C PHE A 56 -5.08 -2.97 -12.11
N ASP A 57 -4.33 -2.21 -12.91
CA ASP A 57 -4.80 -0.97 -13.56
C ASP A 57 -5.42 0.04 -12.56
N SER A 58 -4.70 0.29 -11.46
CA SER A 58 -5.17 1.16 -10.37
C SER A 58 -4.88 2.63 -10.64
N TRP A 59 -5.78 3.49 -10.16
CA TRP A 59 -5.61 4.95 -10.16
C TRP A 59 -4.40 5.43 -9.34
N LEU A 60 -3.86 4.59 -8.45
CA LEU A 60 -2.66 4.91 -7.68
C LEU A 60 -1.44 5.19 -8.55
N LEU A 61 -1.39 4.69 -9.80
CA LEU A 61 -0.32 5.00 -10.75
C LEU A 61 -0.15 6.50 -11.00
N VAL A 62 -1.24 7.26 -10.95
CA VAL A 62 -1.25 8.71 -11.23
C VAL A 62 -0.78 9.51 -10.01
N GLU A 63 -0.90 8.94 -8.82
CA GLU A 63 -0.66 9.62 -7.54
C GLU A 63 0.69 9.27 -6.88
N LEU A 64 1.36 8.24 -7.40
CA LEU A 64 2.62 7.67 -6.90
C LEU A 64 3.84 8.55 -7.14
#